data_AF-A0A7C3HUL4-F1
#
_entry.id   AF-A0A7C3HUL4-F1
#
_cell.length_a   1.000
_cell.length_b   1.000
_cell.length_c   1.000
_cell.angle_alpha   90.00
_cell.angle_beta   90.00
_cell.angle_gamma   90.00
#
_symmetry.space_group_name_H-M   'P 1'
#
loop_
_entity.id
_entity.type
_entity.pdbx_description
1 polymer ?
#
loop_
_entity_poly.entity_id
_entity_poly.type
_entity_poly.pdbx_seq_one_letter_code
_entity_poly.pdbx_strand_id
1 'polypeptide(L)'
;MEYLAEFSYKKQYRREKLLASLILIILVFAAFSHVTNNDFVAYDDDVYVTENPHVQQGLSADGVKWAFTTFRASNWHPITWLSLMADAQLYKLN
;
A
#
# COMPACT_ATOMS: atom_id res chain seq x y z
N MET A 1 -40.07 13.34 -25.33
CA MET A 1 -38.82 13.22 -26.10
C MET A 1 -37.61 13.78 -25.34
N GLU A 2 -37.70 15.01 -24.82
CA GLU A 2 -36.60 15.68 -24.09
C GLU A 2 -36.10 14.93 -22.82
N TYR A 3 -37.03 14.41 -22.01
CA TYR A 3 -36.69 13.62 -20.81
C TYR A 3 -35.88 12.35 -21.12
N LEU A 4 -36.18 11.67 -22.23
CA LEU A 4 -35.46 10.46 -22.63
C LEU A 4 -34.03 10.78 -23.10
N ALA A 5 -33.85 11.94 -23.76
CA ALA A 5 -32.53 12.41 -24.17
C ALA A 5 -31.67 12.79 -22.94
N GLU A 6 -32.23 13.49 -21.97
CA GLU A 6 -31.53 13.85 -20.72
C GLU A 6 -31.14 12.59 -19.90
N PHE A 7 -32.04 11.61 -19.83
CA PHE A 7 -31.75 10.33 -19.16
C PHE A 7 -30.63 9.55 -19.86
N SER A 8 -30.66 9.46 -21.19
CA SER A 8 -29.63 8.81 -21.99
C SER A 8 -28.27 9.50 -21.82
N TYR A 9 -28.25 10.84 -21.88
CA TYR A 9 -27.05 11.66 -21.67
C TYR A 9 -26.43 11.43 -20.28
N LYS A 10 -27.25 11.49 -19.20
CA LYS A 10 -26.76 11.22 -17.83
C LYS A 10 -26.25 9.78 -17.66
N LYS A 11 -26.80 8.80 -18.39
CA LYS A 11 -26.34 7.40 -18.36
C LYS A 11 -25.02 7.23 -19.11
N GLN A 12 -24.88 7.86 -20.28
CA GLN A 12 -23.65 7.87 -21.07
C GLN A 12 -22.51 8.57 -20.31
N TYR A 13 -22.76 9.75 -19.74
CA TYR A 13 -21.77 10.48 -18.94
C TYR A 13 -21.30 9.68 -17.72
N ARG A 14 -22.20 8.89 -17.08
CA ARG A 14 -21.82 7.95 -16.01
C ARG A 14 -20.90 6.82 -16.53
N ARG A 15 -21.18 6.26 -17.70
CA ARG A 15 -20.34 5.22 -18.31
C ARG A 15 -18.95 5.74 -18.70
N GLU A 16 -18.89 6.90 -19.33
CA GLU A 16 -17.63 7.56 -19.71
C GLU A 16 -16.74 7.81 -18.49
N LYS A 17 -17.33 8.31 -17.38
CA LYS A 17 -16.61 8.47 -16.11
C LYS A 17 -16.07 7.15 -15.57
N LEU A 18 -16.89 6.10 -15.55
CA LEU A 18 -16.46 4.78 -15.08
C LEU A 18 -15.32 4.22 -15.94
N LEU A 19 -15.40 4.39 -17.27
CA LEU A 19 -14.35 3.98 -18.19
C LEU A 19 -13.06 4.78 -17.95
N ALA A 20 -13.15 6.11 -17.81
CA ALA A 20 -12.00 6.94 -17.51
C ALA A 20 -11.36 6.58 -16.17
N SER A 21 -12.16 6.34 -15.13
CA SER A 21 -11.68 5.86 -13.83
C SER A 21 -11.00 4.49 -13.94
N LEU A 22 -11.56 3.55 -14.70
CA LEU A 22 -10.98 2.22 -14.89
C LEU A 22 -9.65 2.29 -15.65
N ILE A 23 -9.58 3.08 -16.71
CA ILE A 23 -8.34 3.31 -17.46
C ILE A 23 -7.28 3.91 -16.54
N LEU A 24 -7.65 4.90 -15.71
CA LEU A 24 -6.72 5.50 -14.77
C LEU A 24 -6.20 4.48 -13.75
N ILE A 25 -7.07 3.62 -13.20
CA ILE A 25 -6.66 2.55 -12.28
C ILE A 25 -5.66 1.61 -12.97
N ILE A 26 -5.95 1.16 -14.19
CA ILE A 26 -5.04 0.27 -14.96
C ILE A 26 -3.70 0.95 -15.21
N LEU A 27 -3.69 2.23 -15.59
CA LEU A 27 -2.46 2.98 -15.82
C LEU A 27 -1.61 3.12 -14.55
N VAL A 28 -2.23 3.33 -13.39
CA VAL A 28 -1.52 3.36 -12.10
C VAL A 28 -0.90 1.99 -11.80
N PHE A 29 -1.66 0.90 -11.91
CA PHE A 29 -1.10 -0.44 -11.71
C PHE A 29 0.02 -0.77 -12.70
N ALA A 30 -0.11 -0.39 -13.98
CA ALA A 30 0.92 -0.61 -14.98
C ALA A 30 2.20 0.16 -14.66
N ALA A 31 2.09 1.44 -14.26
CA ALA A 31 3.22 2.29 -13.93
C ALA A 31 4.00 1.80 -12.69
N PHE A 32 3.29 1.25 -11.69
CA PHE A 32 3.89 0.78 -10.43
C PHE A 32 4.15 -0.73 -10.38
N SER A 33 3.81 -1.48 -11.44
CA SER A 33 3.95 -2.94 -11.50
C SER A 33 5.36 -3.46 -11.21
N HIS A 34 6.38 -2.68 -11.56
CA HIS A 34 7.78 -3.10 -11.39
C HIS A 34 8.30 -2.93 -9.96
N VAL A 35 7.62 -2.13 -9.12
CA VAL A 35 8.07 -1.85 -7.74
C VAL A 35 8.16 -3.12 -6.89
N THR A 36 7.36 -4.15 -7.18
CA THR A 36 7.38 -5.43 -6.46
C THR A 36 8.59 -6.32 -6.78
N ASN A 37 9.50 -5.89 -7.66
CA ASN A 37 10.71 -6.63 -8.01
C ASN A 37 11.99 -5.82 -7.77
N ASN A 38 11.88 -4.69 -7.06
CA ASN A 38 13.04 -3.89 -6.69
C ASN A 38 13.67 -4.45 -5.42
N ASP A 39 15.00 -4.45 -5.36
CA ASP A 39 15.73 -4.81 -4.15
C ASP A 39 15.66 -3.70 -3.09
N PHE A 40 15.91 -4.08 -1.83
CA PHE A 40 16.17 -3.13 -0.75
C PHE A 40 17.46 -2.35 -0.99
N VAL A 41 17.48 -1.10 -0.52
CA VAL A 41 18.61 -0.17 -0.66
C VAL A 41 19.17 0.26 0.69
N ALA A 42 20.46 0.57 0.73
CA ALA A 42 21.17 0.98 1.94
C ALA A 42 20.93 2.46 2.27
N TYR A 43 19.67 2.83 2.53
CA TYR A 43 19.30 4.16 3.01
C TYR A 43 18.62 4.07 4.37
N ASP A 44 17.49 3.36 4.43
CA ASP A 44 16.73 3.13 5.67
C ASP A 44 16.13 1.71 5.76
N ASP A 45 16.16 0.93 4.69
CA ASP A 45 15.62 -0.44 4.67
C ASP A 45 16.31 -1.37 5.67
N ASP A 46 17.58 -1.14 5.98
CA ASP A 46 18.32 -1.83 7.04
C ASP A 46 17.65 -1.62 8.40
N VAL A 47 17.38 -0.36 8.76
CA VAL A 47 16.79 -0.02 10.05
C VAL A 47 15.34 -0.47 10.16
N TYR A 48 14.56 -0.32 9.10
CA TYR A 48 13.11 -0.57 9.12
C TYR A 48 12.72 -2.01 8.82
N VAL A 49 13.48 -2.73 7.98
CA VAL A 49 13.07 -4.04 7.43
C VAL A 49 14.15 -5.11 7.61
N THR A 50 15.30 -4.97 6.97
CA THR A 50 16.26 -6.08 6.79
C THR A 50 17.12 -6.37 8.03
N GLU A 51 17.24 -5.45 8.98
CA GLU A 51 17.87 -5.69 10.30
C GLU A 51 16.88 -5.54 11.47
N ASN A 52 15.57 -5.57 11.19
CA ASN A 52 14.53 -5.45 12.21
C ASN A 52 13.83 -6.80 12.47
N PRO A 53 14.25 -7.56 13.49
CA PRO A 53 13.69 -8.88 13.76
C PRO A 53 12.20 -8.85 14.12
N HIS A 54 11.71 -7.76 14.72
CA HIS A 54 10.29 -7.62 15.04
C HIS A 54 9.44 -7.48 13.78
N VAL A 55 9.94 -6.80 12.76
CA VAL A 55 9.28 -6.68 11.46
C VAL A 55 9.33 -8.00 10.70
N GLN A 56 10.50 -8.65 10.61
CA GLN A 56 10.66 -9.88 9.84
C GLN A 56 9.83 -11.07 10.35
N GLN A 57 9.53 -11.10 11.65
CA GLN A 57 8.67 -12.13 12.26
C GLN A 57 7.20 -11.97 11.86
N GLY A 58 6.81 -10.85 11.26
CA GLY A 58 5.43 -10.53 10.94
C GLY A 58 4.59 -10.11 12.15
N LEU A 59 3.27 -10.09 12.00
CA LEU A 59 2.38 -9.69 13.09
C LEU A 59 2.41 -10.73 14.22
N SER A 60 2.89 -10.32 15.39
CA SER A 60 2.96 -11.12 16.60
C SER A 60 2.56 -10.29 17.82
N ALA A 61 2.13 -10.93 18.91
CA ALA A 61 1.79 -10.22 20.15
C ALA A 61 2.99 -9.41 20.70
N ASP A 62 4.19 -9.98 20.64
CA ASP A 62 5.43 -9.31 21.03
C ASP A 62 5.77 -8.14 20.09
N GLY A 63 5.58 -8.32 18.77
CA GLY A 63 5.75 -7.26 17.78
C GLY A 63 4.78 -6.09 18.00
N VAL A 64 3.51 -6.38 18.28
CA VAL A 64 2.51 -5.35 18.59
C VAL A 64 2.92 -4.57 19.84
N LYS A 65 3.29 -5.26 20.93
CA LYS A 65 3.75 -4.58 22.14
C LYS A 65 4.98 -3.71 21.86
N TRP A 66 5.95 -4.26 21.14
CA TRP A 66 7.18 -3.55 20.77
C TRP A 66 6.88 -2.29 19.95
N ALA A 67 5.99 -2.36 18.97
CA ALA A 67 5.61 -1.25 18.10
C ALA A 67 5.12 -0.02 18.88
N PHE A 68 4.39 -0.23 19.99
CA PHE A 68 3.88 0.85 20.83
C PHE A 68 4.88 1.40 21.85
N THR A 69 6.01 0.73 22.07
CA THR A 69 7.02 1.13 23.08
C THR A 69 8.35 1.58 22.51
N THR A 70 8.63 1.27 21.24
CA THR A 70 9.92 1.53 20.61
C THR A 70 10.03 2.95 20.06
N PHE A 71 11.26 3.48 20.05
CA PHE A 71 11.66 4.70 19.33
C PHE A 71 12.77 4.37 18.32
N ARG A 72 12.81 3.14 17.79
CA ARG A 72 13.78 2.73 16.75
C ARG A 72 13.68 3.70 15.56
N ALA A 73 14.81 4.04 14.96
CA ALA A 73 14.93 5.12 13.97
C ALA A 73 14.59 6.53 14.51
N SER A 74 14.68 6.74 15.82
CA SER A 74 14.41 8.02 16.50
C SER A 74 12.97 8.52 16.36
N ASN A 75 12.02 7.65 15.98
CA ASN A 75 10.62 7.99 15.78
C ASN A 75 9.69 7.05 16.55
N TRP A 76 8.57 7.59 17.05
CA TRP A 76 7.46 6.80 17.58
C TRP A 76 6.34 6.72 16.55
N HIS A 77 6.18 5.56 15.91
CA HIS A 77 5.18 5.32 14.87
C HIS A 77 4.67 3.87 14.88
N PRO A 78 3.84 3.49 15.87
CA PRO A 78 3.37 2.12 16.04
C PRO A 78 2.65 1.57 14.80
N ILE A 79 1.84 2.38 14.11
CA ILE A 79 1.07 1.93 12.95
C ILE A 79 2.00 1.60 11.76
N THR A 80 3.09 2.36 11.58
CA THR A 80 4.11 2.05 10.57
C THR A 80 4.75 0.69 10.84
N TRP A 81 5.09 0.39 12.10
CA TRP A 81 5.66 -0.91 12.46
C TRP A 81 4.69 -2.07 12.20
N LEU A 82 3.42 -1.90 12.54
CA LEU A 82 2.40 -2.91 12.25
C LEU A 82 2.20 -3.11 10.74
N SER A 83 2.26 -2.05 9.94
CA SER A 83 2.21 -2.15 8.48
C SER A 83 3.39 -2.95 7.94
N LEU A 84 4.61 -2.63 8.37
CA LEU A 84 5.82 -3.35 7.93
C LEU A 84 5.81 -4.83 8.35
N MET A 85 5.29 -5.14 9.55
CA MET A 85 5.06 -6.52 9.99
C MET A 85 4.03 -7.24 9.11
N ALA A 86 2.93 -6.58 8.75
CA ALA A 86 1.93 -7.16 7.87
C ALA A 86 2.53 -7.43 6.48
N ASP A 87 3.30 -6.49 5.95
CA ASP A 87 3.99 -6.64 4.67
C ASP A 87 4.99 -7.81 4.71
N ALA A 88 5.83 -7.88 5.74
CA ALA A 88 6.76 -9.01 5.93
C ALA A 88 6.03 -10.37 6.11
N GLN A 89 4.82 -10.38 6.67
CA GLN A 89 4.02 -11.59 6.79
C GLN A 89 3.50 -12.08 5.43
N LEU A 90 3.09 -11.16 4.56
CA LEU A 90 2.52 -11.46 3.25
C LEU A 90 3.59 -11.70 2.18
N TYR A 91 4.65 -10.90 2.18
CA TYR A 91 5.65 -10.82 1.11
C TYR A 91 7.05 -11.27 1.52
N LYS A 92 7.32 -11.47 2.81
CA LYS A 92 8.66 -11.79 3.34
C LYS A 92 9.65 -10.65 3.03
N LEU A 93 10.79 -10.98 2.41
CA LEU A 93 11.83 -10.03 1.99
C LEU A 93 11.94 -9.99 0.46
N ASN A 94 10.82 -10.20 -0.23
CA ASN A 94 10.73 -10.13 -1.69
C ASN A 94 10.48 -8.70 -2.16
#